data_AF-A0A7V9RCM6-F1
#
_entry.id   AF-A0A7V9RCM6-F1
#
_cell.length_a   1.000
_cell.length_b   1.000
_cell.length_c   1.000
_cell.angle_alpha   90.00
_cell.angle_beta   90.00
_cell.angle_gamma   90.00
#
_symmetry.space_group_name_H-M   'P 1'
#
loop_
_entity.id
_entity.type
_entity.pdbx_description
1 polymer ?
#
loop_
_entity_poly.entity_id
_entity_poly.type
_entity_poly.pdbx_seq_one_letter_code
_entity_poly.pdbx_strand_id
1 'polypeptide(L)'
;MRLLHFASLFIAVGTASAAPKPMVKYLPSAKPRIQGAPIAAASSRILFVHRCPEILGCPVKTGSVDDSRTDTSSIITQSSTIGPFTRGNETWNAVMACARETYAPFNIEVTDVDPGNVPHFEVLVGGDNTDFGAGGEGAGGLAPATCSEIPNAISYVFDVWGNNADVICSVIGQESAHAFGLEHEMLPEDPMTYLSGPDKKRFRAEDAQCGEFEARSCRCGGQTQNSYQHLLALFGAGVPVPPTVAIKSPAVGKTVQPGFVTRVDATDEVKVIKVELLIDGVVVGETTAPPFNLKAPLDVAQGPHTIEARATDIQNGTATSAPVDVDLGPPCTAASGCESTDVCVMGLCVAGPDDPGGLGTSCQLGRECDSDSCVMDSTGAGFCVEACDLSPGSCPSGFDCVAAGSAGVCFPGPDAGCCDTGVRGTNPAGPLLLAFGLGALMLRRRRA
;
A
#
# COMPACT_ATOMS: atom_id res chain seq x y z
N MET A 1 16.57 72.18 17.10
CA MET A 1 15.65 71.16 17.66
C MET A 1 14.78 70.60 16.54
N ARG A 2 15.12 69.43 16.01
CA ARG A 2 14.22 68.59 15.20
C ARG A 2 14.18 67.24 15.90
N LEU A 3 13.05 66.91 16.51
CA LEU A 3 12.83 65.62 17.17
C LEU A 3 12.70 64.52 16.11
N LEU A 4 13.57 63.51 16.18
CA LEU A 4 13.40 62.24 15.50
C LEU A 4 12.30 61.44 16.23
N HIS A 5 11.20 61.15 15.54
CA HIS A 5 10.22 60.15 15.98
C HIS A 5 10.72 58.77 15.56
N PHE A 6 11.14 57.95 16.52
CA PHE A 6 11.28 56.51 16.35
C PHE A 6 9.89 55.89 16.45
N ALA A 7 9.34 55.41 15.34
CA ALA A 7 8.17 54.54 15.35
C ALA A 7 8.64 53.11 15.58
N SER A 8 8.35 52.56 16.77
CA SER A 8 8.59 51.17 17.11
C SER A 8 7.70 50.26 16.25
N LEU A 9 8.33 49.46 15.39
CA LEU A 9 7.69 48.38 14.64
C LEU A 9 7.41 47.22 15.61
N PHE A 10 6.18 47.12 16.10
CA PHE A 10 5.70 45.91 16.77
C PHE A 10 5.52 44.82 15.71
N ILE A 11 6.46 43.87 15.66
CA ILE A 11 6.28 42.61 14.93
C ILE A 11 5.24 41.82 15.74
N ALA A 12 4.03 41.68 15.19
CA ALA A 12 3.06 40.72 15.68
C ALA A 12 3.67 39.32 15.50
N VAL A 13 4.14 38.73 16.59
CA VAL A 13 4.46 37.30 16.62
C VAL A 13 3.11 36.60 16.49
N GLY A 14 2.80 36.14 15.28
CA GLY A 14 1.64 35.28 15.05
C GLY A 14 1.76 34.07 15.97
N THR A 15 0.76 33.87 16.82
CA THR A 15 0.60 32.61 17.55
C THR A 15 0.51 31.50 16.53
N ALA A 16 1.45 30.54 16.57
CA ALA A 16 1.32 29.32 15.77
C ALA A 16 -0.05 28.70 16.08
N SER A 17 -0.90 28.54 15.07
CA SER A 17 -2.16 27.79 15.21
C SER A 17 -1.82 26.41 15.77
N ALA A 18 -2.55 25.96 16.79
CA ALA A 18 -2.43 24.59 17.26
C ALA A 18 -2.69 23.64 16.07
N ALA A 19 -1.95 22.53 16.00
CA ALA A 19 -2.18 21.50 14.99
C ALA A 19 -3.63 20.99 15.11
N PRO A 20 -4.31 20.70 13.99
CA PRO A 20 -5.65 20.13 14.03
C PRO A 20 -5.64 18.80 14.80
N LYS A 21 -6.73 18.47 15.49
CA LYS A 21 -6.86 17.23 16.27
C LYS A 21 -8.22 16.56 16.02
N PRO A 22 -8.29 15.22 15.97
CA PRO A 22 -9.57 14.51 16.04
C PRO A 22 -10.35 14.96 17.28
N MET A 23 -11.68 14.97 17.23
CA MET A 23 -12.53 15.47 18.32
C MET A 23 -13.81 14.64 18.45
N VAL A 24 -14.40 14.62 19.65
CA VAL A 24 -15.59 13.79 19.91
C VAL A 24 -16.69 14.57 20.61
N LYS A 25 -17.94 14.34 20.20
CA LYS A 25 -19.14 14.87 20.88
C LYS A 25 -19.92 13.73 21.52
N TYR A 26 -19.83 13.64 22.85
CA TYR A 26 -20.58 12.65 23.62
C TYR A 26 -22.08 12.96 23.66
N LEU A 27 -22.90 12.01 23.24
CA LEU A 27 -24.36 12.16 23.24
C LEU A 27 -24.95 11.89 24.64
N PRO A 28 -26.08 12.53 25.01
CA PRO A 28 -26.71 12.37 26.33
C PRO A 28 -27.12 10.93 26.67
N SER A 29 -27.30 10.09 25.65
CA SER A 29 -27.61 8.66 25.75
C SER A 29 -26.43 7.80 26.22
N ALA A 30 -25.24 8.37 26.42
CA ALA A 30 -24.04 7.71 26.90
C ALA A 30 -24.18 7.33 28.40
N LYS A 31 -25.02 6.32 28.68
CA LYS A 31 -24.98 5.65 29.98
C LYS A 31 -23.65 4.89 30.09
N PRO A 32 -22.96 4.93 31.25
CA PRO A 32 -21.79 4.11 31.47
C PRO A 32 -22.13 2.65 31.18
N ARG A 33 -21.26 1.96 30.45
CA ARG A 33 -21.43 0.53 30.21
C ARG A 33 -21.22 -0.19 31.55
N ILE A 34 -22.04 -1.20 31.83
CA ILE A 34 -21.77 -2.09 32.96
C ILE A 34 -20.50 -2.87 32.61
N GLN A 35 -19.45 -2.69 33.41
CA GLN A 35 -18.17 -3.37 33.19
C GLN A 35 -18.39 -4.89 33.15
N GLY A 36 -17.97 -5.54 32.06
CA GLY A 36 -18.15 -6.97 31.83
C GLY A 36 -19.49 -7.38 31.20
N ALA A 37 -20.42 -6.46 30.93
CA ALA A 37 -21.61 -6.78 30.14
C ALA A 37 -21.21 -7.11 28.68
N PRO A 38 -21.84 -8.09 28.02
CA PRO A 38 -21.54 -8.42 26.62
C PRO A 38 -21.78 -7.22 25.70
N ILE A 39 -20.92 -7.06 24.68
CA ILE A 39 -21.18 -6.12 23.57
C ILE A 39 -22.28 -6.73 22.71
N ALA A 40 -23.32 -5.97 22.38
CA ALA A 40 -24.29 -6.39 21.38
C ALA A 40 -23.63 -6.44 19.99
N ALA A 41 -24.03 -7.36 19.12
CA ALA A 41 -23.54 -7.37 17.74
C ALA A 41 -23.89 -6.06 17.03
N ALA A 42 -22.97 -5.56 16.19
CA ALA A 42 -23.16 -4.30 15.48
C ALA A 42 -24.39 -4.31 14.56
N SER A 43 -25.00 -3.13 14.40
CA SER A 43 -26.19 -2.95 13.53
C SER A 43 -25.91 -3.11 12.03
N SER A 44 -24.66 -2.91 11.61
CA SER A 44 -24.17 -3.12 10.24
C SER A 44 -22.73 -3.65 10.24
N ARG A 45 -22.29 -4.19 9.10
CA ARG A 45 -20.89 -4.55 8.84
C ARG A 45 -20.24 -3.64 7.79
N ILE A 46 -20.96 -2.64 7.26
CA ILE A 46 -20.45 -1.77 6.20
C ILE A 46 -19.93 -0.47 6.82
N LEU A 47 -18.68 -0.13 6.55
CA LEU A 47 -18.08 1.18 6.78
C LEU A 47 -17.86 1.87 5.44
N PHE A 48 -18.73 2.79 5.10
CA PHE A 48 -18.63 3.63 3.91
C PHE A 48 -17.72 4.83 4.21
N VAL A 49 -16.60 4.90 3.51
CA VAL A 49 -15.68 6.04 3.55
C VAL A 49 -16.01 6.93 2.36
N HIS A 50 -16.77 7.99 2.62
CA HIS A 50 -17.35 8.85 1.60
C HIS A 50 -16.38 9.98 1.24
N ARG A 51 -15.82 9.93 0.03
CA ARG A 51 -15.05 11.04 -0.54
C ARG A 51 -15.97 12.19 -0.94
N CYS A 52 -15.91 13.33 -0.26
CA CYS A 52 -16.76 14.46 -0.64
C CYS A 52 -16.39 14.99 -2.05
N PRO A 53 -17.35 15.01 -3.01
CA PRO A 53 -17.10 15.37 -4.40
C PRO A 53 -16.59 16.81 -4.58
N GLU A 54 -15.69 17.01 -5.54
CA GLU A 54 -14.99 18.29 -5.81
C GLU A 54 -15.90 19.51 -6.01
N ILE A 55 -17.13 19.32 -6.52
CA ILE A 55 -18.05 20.42 -6.86
C ILE A 55 -19.22 20.52 -5.87
N LEU A 56 -19.76 19.38 -5.45
CA LEU A 56 -21.01 19.32 -4.70
C LEU A 56 -20.79 19.21 -3.19
N GLY A 57 -19.61 18.75 -2.75
CA GLY A 57 -19.38 18.39 -1.34
C GLY A 57 -20.34 17.28 -0.86
N CYS A 58 -20.38 17.06 0.45
CA CYS A 58 -21.32 16.12 1.07
C CYS A 58 -22.42 16.89 1.82
N PRO A 59 -23.69 16.86 1.38
CA PRO A 59 -24.78 17.47 2.14
C PRO A 59 -25.03 16.71 3.44
N VAL A 60 -25.32 17.42 4.52
CA VAL A 60 -25.65 16.81 5.82
C VAL A 60 -26.77 17.60 6.49
N LYS A 61 -27.72 16.89 7.09
CA LYS A 61 -28.90 17.43 7.76
C LYS A 61 -28.78 17.28 9.27
N THR A 62 -29.16 18.31 10.01
CA THR A 62 -29.22 18.20 11.47
C THR A 62 -30.42 17.35 11.89
N GLY A 63 -30.23 16.49 12.90
CA GLY A 63 -31.28 15.66 13.48
C GLY A 63 -31.02 15.33 14.95
N SER A 64 -31.95 14.62 15.58
CA SER A 64 -31.80 14.17 16.98
C SER A 64 -31.06 12.84 17.12
N VAL A 65 -30.86 12.11 16.02
CA VAL A 65 -30.15 10.84 15.91
C VAL A 65 -29.39 10.81 14.59
N ASP A 66 -28.35 9.99 14.52
CA ASP A 66 -27.62 9.75 13.28
C ASP A 66 -28.36 8.74 12.38
N ASP A 67 -28.37 9.00 11.07
CA ASP A 67 -28.86 8.09 10.03
C ASP A 67 -28.19 8.41 8.68
N SER A 68 -27.08 7.73 8.41
CA SER A 68 -26.29 7.77 7.16
C SER A 68 -27.14 7.62 5.90
N ARG A 69 -28.19 6.80 5.90
CA ARG A 69 -29.08 6.60 4.75
C ARG A 69 -29.87 7.85 4.34
N THR A 70 -29.88 8.87 5.19
CA THR A 70 -30.61 10.12 4.98
C THR A 70 -29.74 11.36 5.15
N ASP A 71 -28.43 11.17 5.30
CA ASP A 71 -27.45 12.20 5.64
C ASP A 71 -27.78 12.96 6.94
N THR A 72 -28.46 12.31 7.91
CA THR A 72 -28.89 12.98 9.14
C THR A 72 -27.86 12.77 10.24
N SER A 73 -27.38 13.84 10.87
CA SER A 73 -26.37 13.79 11.93
C SER A 73 -26.85 14.45 13.21
N SER A 74 -26.51 13.82 14.34
CA SER A 74 -26.86 14.30 15.68
C SER A 74 -25.91 15.39 16.20
N ILE A 75 -24.75 15.56 15.56
CA ILE A 75 -23.69 16.41 16.07
C ILE A 75 -23.58 17.77 15.39
N ILE A 76 -24.13 17.90 14.18
CA ILE A 76 -24.23 19.20 13.49
C ILE A 76 -25.40 20.04 14.01
N THR A 77 -25.16 21.34 14.18
CA THR A 77 -26.14 22.29 14.75
C THR A 77 -27.00 22.95 13.69
N GLN A 78 -26.56 22.95 12.43
CA GLN A 78 -27.26 23.47 11.27
C GLN A 78 -26.97 22.58 10.06
N SER A 79 -27.99 22.27 9.26
CA SER A 79 -27.78 21.56 7.99
C SER A 79 -26.84 22.37 7.09
N SER A 80 -25.85 21.70 6.52
CA SER A 80 -24.76 22.30 5.76
C SER A 80 -24.27 21.34 4.68
N THR A 81 -23.25 21.75 3.95
CA THR A 81 -22.50 20.91 3.00
C THR A 81 -21.05 20.88 3.45
N ILE A 82 -20.53 19.68 3.71
CA ILE A 82 -19.10 19.48 3.95
C ILE A 82 -18.37 19.71 2.64
N GLY A 83 -17.34 20.55 2.66
CA GLY A 83 -16.56 20.87 1.47
C GLY A 83 -15.93 19.63 0.81
N PRO A 84 -15.38 19.78 -0.41
CA PRO A 84 -14.78 18.69 -1.15
C PRO A 84 -13.53 18.12 -0.45
N PHE A 85 -13.20 16.86 -0.73
CA PHE A 85 -11.85 16.35 -0.51
C PHE A 85 -10.93 16.79 -1.64
N THR A 86 -9.94 17.62 -1.33
CA THR A 86 -9.11 18.33 -2.33
C THR A 86 -7.82 17.60 -2.69
N ARG A 87 -7.57 16.40 -2.13
CA ARG A 87 -6.39 15.58 -2.49
C ARG A 87 -6.67 14.73 -3.74
N GLY A 88 -5.60 14.41 -4.45
CA GLY A 88 -5.66 13.63 -5.69
C GLY A 88 -6.02 12.16 -5.48
N ASN A 89 -6.30 11.46 -6.58
CA ASN A 89 -6.70 10.04 -6.57
C ASN A 89 -5.64 9.12 -5.96
N GLU A 90 -4.35 9.44 -6.13
CA GLU A 90 -3.27 8.69 -5.50
C GLU A 90 -3.39 8.68 -3.97
N THR A 91 -3.57 9.86 -3.37
CA THR A 91 -3.81 10.00 -1.93
C THR A 91 -5.07 9.28 -1.50
N TRP A 92 -6.19 9.43 -2.24
CA TRP A 92 -7.44 8.74 -1.92
C TRP A 92 -7.28 7.22 -1.93
N ASN A 93 -6.64 6.67 -2.96
CA ASN A 93 -6.40 5.24 -3.08
C ASN A 93 -5.53 4.72 -1.92
N ALA A 94 -4.52 5.49 -1.50
CA ALA A 94 -3.69 5.16 -0.35
C ALA A 94 -4.48 5.21 0.97
N VAL A 95 -5.38 6.19 1.14
CA VAL A 95 -6.29 6.28 2.30
C VAL A 95 -7.18 5.06 2.38
N MET A 96 -7.83 4.68 1.26
CA MET A 96 -8.71 3.51 1.21
C MET A 96 -7.96 2.19 1.45
N ALA A 97 -6.75 2.04 0.89
CA ALA A 97 -5.91 0.88 1.16
C ALA A 97 -5.54 0.79 2.65
N CYS A 98 -5.18 1.91 3.29
CA CYS A 98 -4.90 1.94 4.71
C CYS A 98 -6.13 1.63 5.57
N ALA A 99 -7.31 2.16 5.22
CA ALA A 99 -8.54 1.92 5.95
C ALA A 99 -8.95 0.43 5.89
N ARG A 100 -8.87 -0.19 4.69
CA ARG A 100 -9.08 -1.63 4.51
C ARG A 100 -8.11 -2.46 5.34
N GLU A 101 -6.82 -2.13 5.32
CA GLU A 101 -5.81 -2.80 6.15
C GLU A 101 -6.06 -2.64 7.66
N THR A 102 -6.58 -1.48 8.08
CA THR A 102 -6.85 -1.18 9.50
C THR A 102 -8.01 -2.00 10.04
N TYR A 103 -9.02 -2.25 9.21
CA TYR A 103 -10.23 -2.98 9.60
C TYR A 103 -10.25 -4.46 9.21
N ALA A 104 -9.31 -4.92 8.39
CA ALA A 104 -9.19 -6.32 7.96
C ALA A 104 -9.29 -7.37 9.08
N PRO A 105 -8.77 -7.17 10.30
CA PRO A 105 -8.92 -8.17 11.38
C PRO A 105 -10.37 -8.41 11.83
N PHE A 106 -11.29 -7.51 11.49
CA PHE A 106 -12.68 -7.53 11.93
C PHE A 106 -13.61 -7.83 10.76
N ASN A 107 -14.79 -8.37 11.05
CA ASN A 107 -15.82 -8.61 10.03
C ASN A 107 -16.51 -7.29 9.64
N ILE A 108 -15.77 -6.39 9.00
CA ILE A 108 -16.21 -5.08 8.52
C ILE A 108 -15.79 -4.94 7.06
N GLU A 109 -16.76 -4.62 6.21
CA GLU A 109 -16.55 -4.26 4.82
C GLU A 109 -16.28 -2.75 4.71
N VAL A 110 -15.06 -2.37 4.32
CA VAL A 110 -14.68 -0.98 4.06
C VAL A 110 -14.83 -0.67 2.57
N THR A 111 -15.71 0.27 2.24
CA THR A 111 -16.05 0.62 0.86
C THR A 111 -16.04 2.14 0.64
N ASP A 112 -15.71 2.58 -0.57
CA ASP A 112 -15.92 3.94 -1.07
C ASP A 112 -17.04 4.01 -2.11
N VAL A 113 -17.85 2.95 -2.22
CA VAL A 113 -19.07 2.89 -3.02
C VAL A 113 -20.27 3.10 -2.10
N ASP A 114 -21.09 4.11 -2.43
CA ASP A 114 -22.30 4.47 -1.68
C ASP A 114 -23.25 3.26 -1.53
N PRO A 115 -23.52 2.79 -0.29
CA PRO A 115 -24.45 1.69 -0.03
C PRO A 115 -25.93 2.04 -0.26
N GLY A 116 -26.25 3.31 -0.53
CA GLY A 116 -27.61 3.82 -0.65
C GLY A 116 -28.39 3.65 0.65
N ASN A 117 -29.57 3.03 0.57
CA ASN A 117 -30.46 2.88 1.74
C ASN A 117 -30.16 1.63 2.60
N VAL A 118 -29.05 0.94 2.36
CA VAL A 118 -28.59 -0.17 3.20
C VAL A 118 -28.05 0.41 4.52
N PRO A 119 -28.40 -0.12 5.70
CA PRO A 119 -27.80 0.33 6.96
C PRO A 119 -26.27 0.23 6.94
N HIS A 120 -25.57 1.32 7.25
CA HIS A 120 -24.11 1.40 7.21
C HIS A 120 -23.58 2.51 8.11
N PHE A 121 -22.34 2.38 8.57
CA PHE A 121 -21.61 3.49 9.18
C PHE A 121 -20.96 4.33 8.09
N GLU A 122 -20.95 5.64 8.25
CA GLU A 122 -20.43 6.55 7.24
C GLU A 122 -19.36 7.45 7.83
N VAL A 123 -18.26 7.62 7.09
CA VAL A 123 -17.21 8.58 7.40
C VAL A 123 -17.09 9.54 6.22
N LEU A 124 -17.56 10.78 6.39
CA LEU A 124 -17.39 11.83 5.39
C LEU A 124 -15.97 12.37 5.45
N VAL A 125 -15.27 12.32 4.32
CA VAL A 125 -13.89 12.81 4.20
C VAL A 125 -13.88 14.00 3.26
N GLY A 126 -13.55 15.18 3.76
CA GLY A 126 -13.55 16.42 2.99
C GLY A 126 -13.73 17.66 3.84
N GLY A 127 -13.72 18.82 3.17
CA GLY A 127 -14.03 20.10 3.80
C GLY A 127 -13.03 20.51 4.87
N ASP A 128 -13.43 21.48 5.67
CA ASP A 128 -12.66 21.91 6.82
C ASP A 128 -13.54 22.08 8.06
N ASN A 129 -12.89 22.39 9.17
CA ASN A 129 -13.55 22.43 10.46
C ASN A 129 -14.45 23.66 10.68
N THR A 130 -14.42 24.63 9.78
CA THR A 130 -15.33 25.79 9.77
C THR A 130 -16.69 25.44 9.19
N ASP A 131 -16.80 24.36 8.41
CA ASP A 131 -18.06 23.85 7.86
C ASP A 131 -19.08 23.48 8.96
N PHE A 132 -18.61 23.30 10.20
CA PHE A 132 -19.38 22.94 11.40
C PHE A 132 -19.78 24.14 12.28
N GLY A 133 -19.30 25.35 11.98
CA GLY A 133 -19.51 26.53 12.81
C GLY A 133 -18.84 26.44 14.20
N ALA A 134 -19.40 27.13 15.19
CA ALA A 134 -18.88 27.20 16.56
C ALA A 134 -18.97 25.82 17.25
N GLY A 135 -17.90 25.04 17.18
CA GLY A 135 -17.81 23.68 17.69
C GLY A 135 -16.81 22.78 16.96
N GLY A 136 -16.41 23.16 15.74
CA GLY A 136 -15.36 22.48 14.97
C GLY A 136 -13.97 23.12 15.06
N GLU A 137 -13.81 24.32 15.61
CA GLU A 137 -12.53 25.04 15.58
C GLU A 137 -11.35 24.21 16.12
N GLY A 138 -10.34 23.98 15.27
CA GLY A 138 -9.16 23.17 15.60
C GLY A 138 -9.35 21.66 15.42
N ALA A 139 -10.53 21.20 15.00
CA ALA A 139 -10.78 19.80 14.70
C ALA A 139 -10.10 19.38 13.38
N GLY A 140 -9.57 18.17 13.34
CA GLY A 140 -9.16 17.46 12.13
C GLY A 140 -10.02 16.22 11.85
N GLY A 141 -10.93 15.90 12.77
CA GLY A 141 -12.02 14.94 12.64
C GLY A 141 -13.10 15.24 13.69
N LEU A 142 -14.29 14.70 13.51
CA LEU A 142 -15.36 14.80 14.49
C LEU A 142 -16.27 13.56 14.46
N ALA A 143 -16.64 13.03 15.62
CA ALA A 143 -17.60 11.91 15.70
C ALA A 143 -18.63 12.04 16.82
N PRO A 144 -19.83 11.45 16.65
CA PRO A 144 -20.71 11.15 17.76
C PRO A 144 -20.11 10.00 18.59
N ALA A 145 -20.20 10.09 19.92
CA ALA A 145 -19.78 9.00 20.79
C ALA A 145 -20.79 8.67 21.89
N THR A 146 -20.88 7.37 22.17
CA THR A 146 -21.49 6.83 23.37
C THR A 146 -20.64 5.68 23.93
N CYS A 147 -21.13 4.94 24.93
CA CYS A 147 -20.47 3.74 25.44
C CYS A 147 -20.97 2.44 24.77
N SER A 148 -21.62 2.59 23.62
CA SER A 148 -22.15 1.51 22.80
C SER A 148 -22.12 1.97 21.34
N GLU A 149 -22.36 1.03 20.44
CA GLU A 149 -22.48 1.35 19.01
C GLU A 149 -23.67 2.30 18.75
N ILE A 150 -23.45 3.25 17.85
CA ILE A 150 -24.46 4.20 17.36
C ILE A 150 -24.87 3.74 15.94
N PRO A 151 -26.08 3.17 15.76
CA PRO A 151 -26.54 2.71 14.45
C PRO A 151 -26.55 3.82 13.42
N ASN A 152 -26.07 3.50 12.21
CA ASN A 152 -26.01 4.41 11.07
C ASN A 152 -25.27 5.73 11.35
N ALA A 153 -24.29 5.71 12.26
CA ALA A 153 -23.53 6.90 12.61
C ALA A 153 -22.81 7.53 11.41
N ILE A 154 -22.76 8.87 11.42
CA ILE A 154 -21.97 9.67 10.50
C ILE A 154 -20.83 10.32 11.30
N SER A 155 -19.60 10.01 10.93
CA SER A 155 -18.38 10.63 11.44
C SER A 155 -17.70 11.46 10.34
N TYR A 156 -16.75 12.31 10.72
CA TYR A 156 -16.17 13.31 9.83
C TYR A 156 -14.65 13.33 9.93
N VAL A 157 -13.98 13.45 8.79
CA VAL A 157 -12.54 13.64 8.68
C VAL A 157 -12.26 14.82 7.76
N PHE A 158 -11.69 15.88 8.33
CA PHE A 158 -11.45 17.12 7.61
C PHE A 158 -10.21 17.04 6.73
N ASP A 159 -10.23 17.72 5.58
CA ASP A 159 -9.13 17.73 4.63
C ASP A 159 -8.00 18.71 5.03
N VAL A 160 -7.48 18.54 6.25
CA VAL A 160 -6.46 19.40 6.87
C VAL A 160 -5.11 18.71 7.08
N TRP A 161 -5.00 17.46 6.62
CA TRP A 161 -3.85 16.56 6.89
C TRP A 161 -2.87 16.44 5.71
N GLY A 162 -3.06 17.23 4.64
CA GLY A 162 -2.24 17.16 3.43
C GLY A 162 -2.36 15.80 2.71
N ASN A 163 -1.27 15.35 2.10
CA ASN A 163 -1.22 14.07 1.36
C ASN A 163 -0.82 12.87 2.24
N ASN A 164 -0.82 13.01 3.57
CA ASN A 164 -0.44 11.91 4.46
C ASN A 164 -1.61 10.94 4.65
N ALA A 165 -1.66 9.91 3.82
CA ALA A 165 -2.73 8.92 3.83
C ALA A 165 -2.82 8.13 5.15
N ASP A 166 -1.69 7.83 5.80
CA ASP A 166 -1.66 7.10 7.08
C ASP A 166 -2.27 7.94 8.22
N VAL A 167 -2.05 9.25 8.22
CA VAL A 167 -2.68 10.16 9.19
C VAL A 167 -4.18 10.25 8.94
N ILE A 168 -4.62 10.49 7.71
CA ILE A 168 -6.06 10.55 7.36
C ILE A 168 -6.75 9.23 7.75
N CYS A 169 -6.14 8.10 7.42
CA CYS A 169 -6.59 6.76 7.79
C CYS A 169 -6.69 6.56 9.31
N SER A 170 -5.72 7.06 10.07
CA SER A 170 -5.76 7.01 11.53
C SER A 170 -6.92 7.84 12.10
N VAL A 171 -7.23 8.99 11.50
CA VAL A 171 -8.41 9.79 11.88
C VAL A 171 -9.71 9.08 11.49
N ILE A 172 -9.79 8.46 10.31
CA ILE A 172 -10.93 7.60 9.94
C ILE A 172 -11.14 6.54 11.01
N GLY A 173 -10.07 5.83 11.40
CA GLY A 173 -10.10 4.81 12.45
C GLY A 173 -10.62 5.36 13.78
N GLN A 174 -10.06 6.49 14.24
CA GLN A 174 -10.44 7.11 15.51
C GLN A 174 -11.91 7.56 15.54
N GLU A 175 -12.35 8.26 14.49
CA GLU A 175 -13.69 8.86 14.44
C GLU A 175 -14.79 7.83 14.21
N SER A 176 -14.54 6.77 13.44
CA SER A 176 -15.50 5.66 13.33
C SER A 176 -15.53 4.80 14.60
N ALA A 177 -14.39 4.59 15.26
CA ALA A 177 -14.32 3.86 16.53
C ALA A 177 -15.10 4.53 17.68
N HIS A 178 -15.17 5.86 17.70
CA HIS A 178 -16.06 6.58 18.62
C HIS A 178 -17.53 6.20 18.45
N ALA A 179 -18.00 6.07 17.20
CA ALA A 179 -19.36 5.58 16.91
C ALA A 179 -19.55 4.10 17.30
N PHE A 180 -18.46 3.33 17.41
CA PHE A 180 -18.47 1.93 17.89
C PHE A 180 -18.41 1.82 19.42
N GLY A 181 -18.35 2.94 20.12
CA GLY A 181 -18.36 3.01 21.58
C GLY A 181 -16.97 2.99 22.22
N LEU A 182 -15.92 3.25 21.44
CA LEU A 182 -14.55 3.42 21.95
C LEU A 182 -14.30 4.87 22.38
N GLU A 183 -13.46 5.01 23.40
CA GLU A 183 -12.95 6.29 23.89
C GLU A 183 -11.44 6.40 23.65
N HIS A 184 -10.85 7.56 23.92
CA HIS A 184 -9.42 7.75 23.83
C HIS A 184 -8.63 6.92 24.83
N GLU A 185 -7.46 6.45 24.39
CA GLU A 185 -6.51 5.69 25.17
C GLU A 185 -5.07 6.18 25.00
N MET A 186 -4.25 5.90 26.01
CA MET A 186 -2.87 6.35 26.15
C MET A 186 -1.89 5.35 25.50
N LEU A 187 -2.14 4.98 24.25
CA LEU A 187 -1.31 4.03 23.48
C LEU A 187 -0.91 4.64 22.12
N PRO A 188 0.34 5.11 21.93
CA PRO A 188 0.77 5.85 20.73
C PRO A 188 0.54 5.15 19.39
N GLU A 189 0.56 3.82 19.36
CA GLU A 189 0.39 3.00 18.16
C GLU A 189 -1.08 2.77 17.78
N ASP A 190 -2.02 3.08 18.68
CA ASP A 190 -3.45 2.90 18.47
C ASP A 190 -4.10 4.16 17.84
N PRO A 191 -5.05 4.03 16.91
CA PRO A 191 -5.80 5.18 16.38
C PRO A 191 -6.54 5.97 17.46
N MET A 192 -6.93 5.36 18.58
CA MET A 192 -7.69 6.01 19.65
C MET A 192 -6.85 6.95 20.54
N THR A 193 -5.67 7.39 20.11
CA THR A 193 -4.78 8.20 20.95
C THR A 193 -4.54 9.61 20.41
N TYR A 194 -4.33 10.58 21.30
CA TYR A 194 -3.73 11.87 20.94
C TYR A 194 -2.22 11.93 21.18
N LEU A 195 -1.62 10.84 21.67
CA LEU A 195 -0.19 10.78 21.88
C LEU A 195 0.55 10.82 20.54
N SER A 196 1.68 11.52 20.53
CA SER A 196 2.62 11.45 19.41
C SER A 196 3.12 10.02 19.26
N GLY A 197 3.13 9.53 18.03
CA GLY A 197 3.46 8.15 17.70
C GLY A 197 3.78 8.01 16.21
N PRO A 198 3.83 6.79 15.67
CA PRO A 198 3.95 6.60 14.24
C PRO A 198 2.75 7.18 13.49
N ASP A 199 2.96 7.64 12.25
CA ASP A 199 1.88 8.08 11.36
C ASP A 199 0.90 6.92 11.10
N LYS A 200 1.44 5.71 10.91
CA LYS A 200 0.67 4.49 10.70
C LYS A 200 0.26 3.87 12.03
N LYS A 201 -1.01 4.05 12.42
CA LYS A 201 -1.61 3.49 13.64
C LYS A 201 -2.54 2.34 13.34
N ARG A 202 -2.67 1.37 14.24
CA ARG A 202 -3.56 0.19 14.11
C ARG A 202 -4.15 -0.18 15.45
N PHE A 203 -5.42 -0.61 15.48
CA PHE A 203 -6.06 -1.06 16.70
C PHE A 203 -5.23 -2.16 17.39
N ARG A 204 -4.89 -1.97 18.66
CA ARG A 204 -3.96 -2.83 19.39
C ARG A 204 -4.71 -3.79 20.31
N ALA A 205 -4.30 -5.05 20.29
CA ALA A 205 -4.79 -6.08 21.20
C ALA A 205 -4.12 -5.97 22.58
N GLU A 206 -4.20 -4.79 23.20
CA GLU A 206 -3.55 -4.44 24.45
C GLU A 206 -4.50 -3.61 25.32
N ASP A 207 -4.49 -3.84 26.64
CA ASP A 207 -5.24 -3.02 27.58
C ASP A 207 -4.49 -1.70 27.82
N ALA A 208 -4.97 -0.62 27.21
CA ALA A 208 -4.40 0.71 27.33
C ALA A 208 -5.20 1.57 28.33
N GLN A 209 -4.51 2.41 29.10
CA GLN A 209 -5.17 3.32 30.04
C GLN A 209 -5.97 4.38 29.26
N CYS A 210 -7.22 4.64 29.64
CA CYS A 210 -8.01 5.68 28.98
C CYS A 210 -7.42 7.08 29.21
N GLY A 211 -7.56 7.97 28.24
CA GLY A 211 -7.12 9.36 28.36
C GLY A 211 -6.75 10.03 27.04
N GLU A 212 -6.76 11.35 27.06
CA GLU A 212 -6.41 12.21 25.92
C GLU A 212 -4.94 12.62 25.96
N PHE A 213 -4.57 13.39 26.98
CA PHE A 213 -3.20 13.91 27.18
C PHE A 213 -2.61 13.42 28.50
N GLU A 214 -3.47 13.04 29.43
CA GLU A 214 -3.15 12.45 30.71
C GLU A 214 -4.09 11.29 30.96
N ALA A 215 -3.60 10.32 31.72
CA ALA A 215 -4.32 9.11 32.01
C ALA A 215 -5.47 9.38 32.98
N ARG A 216 -6.65 8.80 32.71
CA ARG A 216 -7.86 8.95 33.52
C ARG A 216 -8.69 7.66 33.52
N SER A 217 -9.71 7.62 34.36
CA SER A 217 -10.72 6.55 34.27
C SER A 217 -11.50 6.66 32.96
N CYS A 218 -11.86 5.50 32.40
CA CYS A 218 -12.69 5.43 31.22
C CYS A 218 -14.10 5.94 31.55
N ARG A 219 -14.66 6.78 30.70
CA ARG A 219 -16.03 7.29 30.78
C ARG A 219 -17.06 6.16 30.74
N CYS A 220 -16.72 5.10 30.01
CA CYS A 220 -17.56 3.91 29.87
C CYS A 220 -17.36 2.87 30.97
N GLY A 221 -16.60 3.20 32.02
CA GLY A 221 -16.32 2.34 33.17
C GLY A 221 -14.96 1.66 33.08
N GLY A 222 -14.31 1.45 34.22
CA GLY A 222 -12.95 0.90 34.30
C GLY A 222 -11.84 1.95 34.17
N GLN A 223 -10.61 1.46 34.07
CA GLN A 223 -9.40 2.29 33.89
C GLN A 223 -8.74 2.11 32.53
N THR A 224 -8.99 0.98 31.88
CA THR A 224 -8.38 0.60 30.61
C THR A 224 -9.44 0.24 29.57
N GLN A 225 -9.03 0.35 28.31
CA GLN A 225 -9.77 -0.09 27.14
C GLN A 225 -8.84 -0.94 26.28
N ASN A 226 -9.43 -1.88 25.54
CA ASN A 226 -8.74 -2.64 24.51
C ASN A 226 -9.50 -2.46 23.21
N SER A 227 -9.02 -1.55 22.37
CA SER A 227 -9.70 -1.16 21.13
C SER A 227 -9.95 -2.37 20.22
N TYR A 228 -8.93 -3.21 20.03
CA TYR A 228 -9.00 -4.39 19.18
C TYR A 228 -9.99 -5.43 19.72
N GLN A 229 -9.93 -5.77 21.01
CA GLN A 229 -10.86 -6.75 21.59
C GLN A 229 -12.30 -6.25 21.59
N HIS A 230 -12.52 -4.94 21.76
CA HIS A 230 -13.85 -4.35 21.68
C HIS A 230 -14.41 -4.44 20.25
N LEU A 231 -13.62 -4.09 19.23
CA LEU A 231 -14.03 -4.24 17.83
C LEU A 231 -14.26 -5.70 17.46
N LEU A 232 -13.40 -6.62 17.92
CA LEU A 232 -13.57 -8.05 17.72
C LEU A 232 -14.88 -8.57 18.35
N ALA A 233 -15.24 -8.09 19.52
CA ALA A 233 -16.50 -8.47 20.17
C ALA A 233 -17.74 -7.83 19.50
N LEU A 234 -17.62 -6.62 18.94
CA LEU A 234 -18.71 -5.94 18.23
C LEU A 234 -18.96 -6.52 16.83
N PHE A 235 -17.89 -6.79 16.09
CA PHE A 235 -17.92 -7.19 14.68
C PHE A 235 -17.72 -8.68 14.45
N GLY A 236 -17.00 -9.36 15.34
CA GLY A 236 -16.45 -10.69 15.08
C GLY A 236 -15.17 -10.59 14.25
N ALA A 237 -14.45 -11.72 14.16
CA ALA A 237 -13.24 -11.81 13.35
C ALA A 237 -13.59 -11.70 11.86
N GLY A 238 -12.74 -11.00 11.11
CA GLY A 238 -12.75 -11.06 9.65
C GLY A 238 -12.57 -12.49 9.16
N VAL A 239 -13.13 -12.80 7.99
CA VAL A 239 -12.85 -14.06 7.30
C VAL A 239 -11.80 -13.75 6.24
N PRO A 240 -10.57 -14.29 6.34
CA PRO A 240 -9.56 -14.10 5.31
C PRO A 240 -10.08 -14.58 3.97
N VAL A 241 -9.97 -13.76 2.94
CA VAL A 241 -10.15 -14.17 1.54
C VAL A 241 -8.76 -14.46 1.01
N PRO A 242 -8.39 -15.73 0.75
CA PRO A 242 -7.03 -16.04 0.33
C PRO A 242 -6.64 -15.33 -0.98
N PRO A 243 -5.35 -14.98 -1.16
CA PRO A 243 -4.88 -14.35 -2.38
C PRO A 243 -5.14 -15.18 -3.64
N THR A 244 -5.16 -14.54 -4.80
CA THR A 244 -4.90 -15.20 -6.08
C THR A 244 -3.41 -15.17 -6.38
N VAL A 245 -2.85 -16.32 -6.77
CA VAL A 245 -1.40 -16.47 -7.03
C VAL A 245 -1.14 -17.31 -8.28
N ALA A 246 -0.21 -16.87 -9.11
CA ALA A 246 0.24 -17.59 -10.31
C ALA A 246 1.72 -17.34 -10.58
N ILE A 247 2.45 -18.41 -10.92
CA ILE A 247 3.80 -18.28 -11.48
C ILE A 247 3.66 -17.85 -12.95
N LYS A 248 4.36 -16.76 -13.32
CA LYS A 248 4.42 -16.25 -14.69
C LYS A 248 5.62 -16.75 -15.46
N SER A 249 6.74 -16.95 -14.76
CA SER A 249 7.96 -17.51 -15.31
C SER A 249 8.71 -18.25 -14.19
N PRO A 250 9.35 -19.39 -14.47
CA PRO A 250 9.41 -20.07 -15.77
C PRO A 250 8.06 -20.68 -16.19
N ALA A 251 7.90 -20.96 -17.48
CA ALA A 251 6.75 -21.70 -17.99
C ALA A 251 6.88 -23.20 -17.74
N VAL A 252 5.77 -23.93 -17.80
CA VAL A 252 5.74 -25.39 -17.60
C VAL A 252 6.60 -26.10 -18.65
N GLY A 253 7.43 -27.03 -18.19
CA GLY A 253 8.33 -27.85 -19.00
C GLY A 253 9.65 -27.17 -19.36
N LYS A 254 9.87 -25.92 -18.93
CA LYS A 254 11.08 -25.17 -19.28
C LYS A 254 12.31 -25.79 -18.63
N THR A 255 13.40 -25.80 -19.40
CA THR A 255 14.74 -26.05 -18.84
C THR A 255 15.29 -24.78 -18.23
N VAL A 256 15.62 -24.82 -16.95
CA VAL A 256 16.18 -23.67 -16.20
C VAL A 256 17.54 -24.04 -15.62
N GLN A 257 18.29 -23.04 -15.16
CA GLN A 257 19.60 -23.24 -14.54
C GLN A 257 19.53 -22.90 -13.06
N PRO A 258 20.42 -23.46 -12.22
CA PRO A 258 20.50 -23.06 -10.83
C PRO A 258 20.59 -21.54 -10.67
N GLY A 259 19.82 -20.97 -9.76
CA GLY A 259 19.72 -19.52 -9.64
C GLY A 259 18.72 -18.84 -10.57
N PHE A 260 17.85 -19.58 -11.26
CA PHE A 260 16.78 -18.98 -12.06
C PHE A 260 15.86 -18.06 -11.22
N VAL A 261 15.23 -17.10 -11.88
CA VAL A 261 14.28 -16.19 -11.26
C VAL A 261 12.87 -16.69 -11.52
N THR A 262 12.10 -16.84 -10.45
CA THR A 262 10.66 -17.11 -10.50
C THR A 262 9.91 -15.80 -10.34
N ARG A 263 8.99 -15.53 -11.26
CA ARG A 263 8.11 -14.37 -11.24
C ARG A 263 6.72 -14.79 -10.82
N VAL A 264 6.18 -14.12 -9.82
CA VAL A 264 4.87 -14.46 -9.27
C VAL A 264 3.94 -13.26 -9.38
N ASP A 265 2.79 -13.48 -9.99
CA ASP A 265 1.66 -12.56 -9.85
C ASP A 265 0.86 -13.00 -8.62
N ALA A 266 0.78 -12.14 -7.62
CA ALA A 266 -0.05 -12.34 -6.45
C ALA A 266 -0.88 -11.09 -6.16
N THR A 267 -2.19 -11.26 -5.97
CA THR A 267 -3.13 -10.18 -5.68
C THR A 267 -4.11 -10.61 -4.59
N ASP A 268 -4.62 -9.63 -3.87
CA ASP A 268 -5.54 -9.79 -2.74
C ASP A 268 -6.41 -8.53 -2.65
N GLU A 269 -7.63 -8.61 -2.13
CA GLU A 269 -8.53 -7.45 -2.03
C GLU A 269 -8.06 -6.42 -0.99
N VAL A 270 -7.26 -6.85 0.00
CA VAL A 270 -6.63 -5.95 0.98
C VAL A 270 -5.15 -5.81 0.69
N LYS A 271 -4.37 -6.89 0.87
CA LYS A 271 -2.91 -6.87 0.73
C LYS A 271 -2.28 -8.25 0.85
N VAL A 272 -1.45 -8.60 -0.14
CA VAL A 272 -0.45 -9.69 -0.01
C VAL A 272 0.75 -9.20 0.79
N ILE A 273 1.11 -9.91 1.86
CA ILE A 273 2.24 -9.55 2.75
C ILE A 273 3.48 -10.42 2.54
N LYS A 274 3.32 -11.60 1.93
CA LYS A 274 4.41 -12.54 1.70
C LYS A 274 4.11 -13.43 0.49
N VAL A 275 5.13 -13.68 -0.31
CA VAL A 275 5.14 -14.72 -1.35
C VAL A 275 6.36 -15.60 -1.12
N GLU A 276 6.15 -16.91 -1.02
CA GLU A 276 7.18 -17.93 -0.85
C GLU A 276 7.34 -18.71 -2.16
N LEU A 277 8.58 -19.01 -2.55
CA LEU A 277 8.90 -19.96 -3.61
C LEU A 277 9.13 -21.34 -2.98
N LEU A 278 8.47 -22.35 -3.51
CA LEU A 278 8.63 -23.74 -3.14
C LEU A 278 9.24 -24.52 -4.32
N ILE A 279 10.20 -25.39 -4.02
CA ILE A 279 10.75 -26.39 -4.95
C ILE A 279 10.57 -27.75 -4.29
N ASP A 280 9.88 -28.66 -4.97
CA ASP A 280 9.50 -29.99 -4.48
C ASP A 280 8.81 -29.95 -3.09
N GLY A 281 7.95 -28.95 -2.89
CA GLY A 281 7.22 -28.72 -1.65
C GLY A 281 8.04 -28.07 -0.52
N VAL A 282 9.33 -27.78 -0.73
CA VAL A 282 10.20 -27.11 0.25
C VAL A 282 10.29 -25.63 -0.06
N VAL A 283 10.05 -24.76 0.93
CA VAL A 283 10.26 -23.31 0.78
C VAL A 283 11.75 -23.02 0.62
N VAL A 284 12.13 -22.41 -0.51
CA VAL A 284 13.52 -22.07 -0.85
C VAL A 284 13.80 -20.57 -0.85
N GLY A 285 12.77 -19.74 -0.79
CA GLY A 285 12.90 -18.29 -0.76
C GLY A 285 11.57 -17.60 -0.46
N GLU A 286 11.65 -16.33 -0.07
CA GLU A 286 10.47 -15.50 0.18
C GLU A 286 10.73 -14.02 -0.18
N THR A 287 9.65 -13.30 -0.41
CA THR A 287 9.62 -11.83 -0.59
C THR A 287 8.36 -11.27 0.05
N THR A 288 8.43 -10.03 0.55
CA THR A 288 7.32 -9.37 1.27
C THR A 288 6.79 -8.13 0.56
N ALA A 289 7.28 -7.84 -0.64
CA ALA A 289 6.84 -6.68 -1.42
C ALA A 289 6.92 -6.96 -2.92
N PRO A 290 5.98 -6.42 -3.72
CA PRO A 290 6.05 -6.50 -5.17
C PRO A 290 7.19 -5.61 -5.73
N PRO A 291 7.74 -5.91 -6.92
CA PRO A 291 7.43 -7.09 -7.74
C PRO A 291 7.90 -8.39 -7.07
N PHE A 292 7.08 -9.44 -7.14
CA PHE A 292 7.35 -10.70 -6.44
C PHE A 292 8.28 -11.60 -7.26
N ASN A 293 9.55 -11.19 -7.30
CA ASN A 293 10.64 -11.90 -7.98
C ASN A 293 11.45 -12.69 -6.95
N LEU A 294 11.55 -14.00 -7.15
CA LEU A 294 12.20 -14.94 -6.23
C LEU A 294 13.31 -15.69 -6.94
N LYS A 295 14.54 -15.58 -6.45
CA LYS A 295 15.68 -16.31 -7.02
C LYS A 295 15.78 -17.69 -6.37
N ALA A 296 15.81 -18.75 -7.18
CA ALA A 296 16.07 -20.10 -6.70
C ALA A 296 17.52 -20.22 -6.15
N PRO A 297 17.80 -21.16 -5.23
CA PRO A 297 19.15 -21.44 -4.79
C PRO A 297 20.05 -21.92 -5.95
N LEU A 298 21.37 -21.72 -5.80
CA LEU A 298 22.38 -22.17 -6.79
C LEU A 298 22.75 -23.65 -6.62
N ASP A 299 22.40 -24.25 -5.49
CA ASP A 299 22.74 -25.61 -5.08
C ASP A 299 21.57 -26.59 -5.18
N VAL A 300 20.47 -26.18 -5.85
CA VAL A 300 19.41 -27.12 -6.23
C VAL A 300 20.01 -28.17 -7.18
N ALA A 301 19.68 -29.44 -6.95
CA ALA A 301 20.15 -30.54 -7.77
C ALA A 301 19.70 -30.37 -9.23
N GLN A 302 20.42 -31.04 -10.13
CA GLN A 302 19.99 -31.12 -11.54
C GLN A 302 18.91 -32.18 -11.71
N GLY A 303 18.07 -31.98 -12.73
CA GLY A 303 16.98 -32.88 -13.09
C GLY A 303 15.60 -32.25 -12.87
N PRO A 304 14.54 -33.07 -12.92
CA PRO A 304 13.17 -32.57 -12.85
C PRO A 304 12.82 -32.09 -11.45
N HIS A 305 12.17 -30.94 -11.38
CA HIS A 305 11.66 -30.32 -10.16
C HIS A 305 10.27 -29.75 -10.39
N THR A 306 9.46 -29.71 -9.34
CA THR A 306 8.17 -29.02 -9.35
C THR A 306 8.29 -27.73 -8.54
N ILE A 307 7.94 -26.59 -9.13
CA ILE A 307 7.93 -25.30 -8.45
C ILE A 307 6.49 -24.81 -8.20
N GLU A 308 6.29 -24.19 -7.05
CA GLU A 308 5.03 -23.58 -6.64
C GLU A 308 5.30 -22.24 -5.95
N ALA A 309 4.34 -21.33 -6.01
CA ALA A 309 4.38 -20.09 -5.26
C ALA A 309 3.25 -20.08 -4.24
N ARG A 310 3.55 -19.73 -2.99
CA ARG A 310 2.54 -19.56 -1.94
C ARG A 310 2.45 -18.10 -1.51
N ALA A 311 1.30 -17.48 -1.74
CA ALA A 311 1.02 -16.12 -1.27
C ALA A 311 0.29 -16.16 0.08
N THR A 312 0.58 -15.20 0.94
CA THR A 312 -0.07 -14.98 2.25
C THR A 312 -0.59 -13.56 2.32
N ASP A 313 -1.86 -13.39 2.70
CA ASP A 313 -2.50 -12.09 2.94
C ASP A 313 -2.24 -11.56 4.37
N ILE A 314 -2.69 -10.33 4.63
CA ILE A 314 -2.52 -9.67 5.92
C ILE A 314 -3.33 -10.28 7.09
N GLN A 315 -4.34 -11.08 6.78
CA GLN A 315 -5.14 -11.85 7.74
C GLN A 315 -4.63 -13.30 7.90
N ASN A 316 -3.48 -13.63 7.28
CA ASN A 316 -2.87 -14.95 7.22
C ASN A 316 -3.64 -15.99 6.40
N GLY A 317 -4.56 -15.58 5.52
CA GLY A 317 -5.07 -16.46 4.48
C GLY A 317 -3.97 -16.78 3.46
N THR A 318 -3.95 -18.01 2.96
CA THR A 318 -2.89 -18.50 2.08
C THR A 318 -3.47 -19.17 0.85
N ALA A 319 -2.84 -18.95 -0.30
CA ALA A 319 -3.10 -19.69 -1.52
C ALA A 319 -1.80 -20.14 -2.15
N THR A 320 -1.84 -21.31 -2.82
CA THR A 320 -0.71 -21.86 -3.57
C THR A 320 -1.08 -21.88 -5.05
N SER A 321 -0.11 -21.54 -5.90
CA SER A 321 -0.30 -21.54 -7.36
C SER A 321 -0.53 -22.96 -7.88
N ALA A 322 -0.93 -23.07 -9.15
CA ALA A 322 -0.73 -24.33 -9.87
C ALA A 322 0.77 -24.69 -9.89
N PRO A 323 1.12 -25.99 -9.85
CA PRO A 323 2.50 -26.43 -9.97
C PRO A 323 3.03 -26.15 -11.38
N VAL A 324 4.31 -25.80 -11.45
CA VAL A 324 5.06 -25.65 -12.69
C VAL A 324 6.22 -26.64 -12.67
N ASP A 325 6.18 -27.64 -13.54
CA ASP A 325 7.29 -28.58 -13.67
C ASP A 325 8.41 -27.95 -14.51
N VAL A 326 9.64 -28.07 -14.06
CA VAL A 326 10.85 -27.56 -14.73
C VAL A 326 11.95 -28.61 -14.70
N ASP A 327 12.90 -28.53 -15.62
CA ASP A 327 14.11 -29.36 -15.61
C ASP A 327 15.33 -28.48 -15.32
N LEU A 328 16.02 -28.74 -14.20
CA LEU A 328 17.22 -28.01 -13.84
C LEU A 328 18.43 -28.60 -14.57
N GLY A 329 18.86 -27.89 -15.62
CA GLY A 329 20.04 -28.23 -16.41
C GLY A 329 21.35 -27.69 -15.81
N PRO A 330 22.49 -28.10 -16.38
CA PRO A 330 23.76 -27.45 -16.08
C PRO A 330 23.75 -25.97 -16.51
N PRO A 331 24.61 -25.12 -15.92
CA PRO A 331 24.81 -23.77 -16.41
C PRO A 331 25.11 -23.77 -17.92
N CYS A 332 24.45 -22.89 -18.67
CA CYS A 332 24.67 -22.79 -20.10
C CYS A 332 26.08 -22.22 -20.38
N THR A 333 26.67 -22.60 -21.51
CA THR A 333 27.95 -22.01 -21.98
C THR A 333 27.81 -21.32 -23.33
N ALA A 334 26.67 -21.53 -24.01
CA ALA A 334 26.28 -20.93 -25.27
C ALA A 334 24.76 -21.06 -25.45
N ALA A 335 24.17 -20.28 -26.36
CA ALA A 335 22.74 -20.35 -26.67
C ALA A 335 22.27 -21.73 -27.16
N SER A 336 23.16 -22.52 -27.78
CA SER A 336 22.85 -23.91 -28.17
C SER A 336 22.59 -24.86 -26.99
N GLY A 337 22.94 -24.43 -25.77
CA GLY A 337 22.62 -25.15 -24.53
C GLY A 337 21.31 -24.70 -23.89
N CYS A 338 20.59 -23.78 -24.52
CA CYS A 338 19.29 -23.27 -24.12
C CYS A 338 18.20 -23.75 -25.09
N GLU A 339 16.92 -23.50 -24.77
CA GLU A 339 15.84 -23.74 -25.73
C GLU A 339 15.99 -22.85 -26.98
N SER A 340 15.29 -23.20 -28.07
CA SER A 340 15.59 -22.67 -29.42
C SER A 340 15.48 -21.14 -29.58
N THR A 341 14.86 -20.44 -28.64
CA THR A 341 14.68 -18.98 -28.63
C THR A 341 15.41 -18.29 -27.47
N ASP A 342 15.97 -19.06 -26.55
CA ASP A 342 16.65 -18.56 -25.36
C ASP A 342 18.12 -18.24 -25.67
N VAL A 343 18.68 -17.28 -24.94
CA VAL A 343 20.09 -16.89 -25.02
C VAL A 343 20.80 -17.17 -23.69
N CYS A 344 22.09 -17.49 -23.76
CA CYS A 344 22.89 -17.74 -22.58
C CYS A 344 23.53 -16.44 -22.07
N VAL A 345 23.14 -16.01 -20.87
CA VAL A 345 23.72 -14.85 -20.16
C VAL A 345 24.31 -15.34 -18.85
N MET A 346 25.63 -15.22 -18.69
CA MET A 346 26.35 -15.59 -17.45
C MET A 346 26.02 -17.00 -16.90
N GLY A 347 25.72 -17.97 -17.77
CA GLY A 347 25.38 -19.33 -17.36
C GLY A 347 23.89 -19.58 -17.09
N LEU A 348 23.03 -18.58 -17.29
CA LEU A 348 21.58 -18.68 -17.24
C LEU A 348 21.00 -18.59 -18.66
N CYS A 349 20.06 -19.47 -18.99
CA CYS A 349 19.22 -19.32 -20.17
C CYS A 349 18.11 -18.34 -19.82
N VAL A 350 18.05 -17.27 -20.60
CA VAL A 350 17.04 -16.23 -20.50
C VAL A 350 16.30 -16.14 -21.83
N ALA A 351 15.04 -15.74 -21.78
CA ALA A 351 14.25 -15.47 -22.97
C ALA A 351 15.01 -14.51 -23.90
N GLY A 352 15.17 -14.89 -25.15
CA GLY A 352 15.89 -14.09 -26.15
C GLY A 352 15.03 -12.99 -26.76
N PRO A 353 15.56 -12.26 -27.76
CA PRO A 353 14.83 -11.18 -28.44
C PRO A 353 13.59 -11.64 -29.21
N ASP A 354 13.44 -12.94 -29.45
CA ASP A 354 12.30 -13.53 -30.16
C ASP A 354 11.12 -13.86 -29.23
N ASP A 355 11.34 -13.88 -27.92
CA ASP A 355 10.33 -14.16 -26.91
C ASP A 355 9.81 -12.85 -26.30
N PRO A 356 8.48 -12.64 -26.18
CA PRO A 356 7.92 -11.44 -25.58
C PRO A 356 8.48 -11.18 -24.16
N GLY A 357 9.06 -10.00 -23.94
CA GLY A 357 9.69 -9.62 -22.66
C GLY A 357 11.13 -10.11 -22.49
N GLY A 358 11.65 -10.90 -23.43
CA GLY A 358 13.03 -11.38 -23.43
C GLY A 358 14.06 -10.30 -23.75
N LEU A 359 15.33 -10.65 -23.58
CA LEU A 359 16.48 -9.77 -23.75
C LEU A 359 16.47 -9.11 -25.14
N GLY A 360 16.44 -7.78 -25.19
CA GLY A 360 16.43 -6.97 -26.41
C GLY A 360 15.04 -6.70 -26.98
N THR A 361 13.96 -7.21 -26.39
CA THR A 361 12.60 -6.81 -26.78
C THR A 361 12.27 -5.39 -26.35
N SER A 362 11.38 -4.73 -27.10
CA SER A 362 10.97 -3.35 -26.80
C SER A 362 10.15 -3.28 -25.52
N CYS A 363 10.41 -2.28 -24.69
CA CYS A 363 9.67 -2.05 -23.46
C CYS A 363 9.49 -0.56 -23.19
N GLN A 364 8.54 -0.24 -22.32
CA GLN A 364 8.36 1.10 -21.73
C GLN A 364 8.61 1.10 -20.22
N LEU A 365 8.37 -0.03 -19.57
CA LEU A 365 8.49 -0.21 -18.13
C LEU A 365 9.20 -1.53 -17.83
N GLY A 366 9.94 -1.58 -16.71
CA GLY A 366 10.67 -2.78 -16.28
C GLY A 366 9.80 -4.04 -16.23
N ARG A 367 8.56 -3.92 -15.76
CA ARG A 367 7.58 -5.00 -15.65
C ARG A 367 7.20 -5.69 -16.97
N GLU A 368 7.50 -5.06 -18.11
CA GLU A 368 7.29 -5.64 -19.44
C GLU A 368 8.41 -6.63 -19.80
N CYS A 369 9.52 -6.62 -19.05
CA CYS A 369 10.71 -7.42 -19.28
C CYS A 369 10.83 -8.55 -18.28
N ASP A 370 11.24 -9.73 -18.75
CA ASP A 370 11.57 -10.93 -17.96
C ASP A 370 12.74 -10.74 -16.98
N SER A 371 13.43 -9.60 -17.08
CA SER A 371 14.49 -9.17 -16.18
C SER A 371 14.11 -8.11 -15.14
N ASP A 372 12.92 -7.49 -15.23
CA ASP A 372 12.56 -6.40 -14.31
C ASP A 372 13.02 -5.03 -14.86
N SER A 373 13.78 -5.06 -15.96
CA SER A 373 14.74 -4.01 -16.31
C SER A 373 14.53 -3.59 -17.76
N CYS A 374 13.98 -2.39 -17.92
CA CYS A 374 13.83 -1.71 -19.20
C CYS A 374 14.81 -0.52 -19.24
N VAL A 375 15.73 -0.52 -20.21
CA VAL A 375 16.70 0.56 -20.39
C VAL A 375 16.39 1.32 -21.66
N MET A 376 16.29 2.65 -21.53
CA MET A 376 16.03 3.57 -22.64
C MET A 376 17.35 3.97 -23.31
N ASP A 377 17.36 3.94 -24.64
CA ASP A 377 18.45 4.49 -25.44
C ASP A 377 18.40 6.03 -25.53
N SER A 378 19.37 6.63 -26.23
CA SER A 378 19.44 8.07 -26.43
C SER A 378 18.31 8.65 -27.31
N THR A 379 17.55 7.80 -28.00
CA THR A 379 16.40 8.17 -28.83
C THR A 379 15.07 8.05 -28.07
N GLY A 380 15.07 7.41 -26.90
CA GLY A 380 13.89 7.14 -26.08
C GLY A 380 13.25 5.77 -26.36
N ALA A 381 13.89 4.89 -27.13
CA ALA A 381 13.45 3.52 -27.30
C ALA A 381 13.95 2.65 -26.14
N GLY A 382 13.03 1.92 -25.50
CA GLY A 382 13.33 1.04 -24.36
C GLY A 382 13.56 -0.39 -24.78
N PHE A 383 14.54 -1.05 -24.17
CA PHE A 383 14.86 -2.46 -24.38
C PHE A 383 14.96 -3.22 -23.07
N CYS A 384 14.45 -4.44 -23.06
CA CYS A 384 14.63 -5.38 -21.96
C CYS A 384 16.09 -5.80 -21.88
N VAL A 385 16.69 -5.72 -20.69
CA VAL A 385 18.13 -5.97 -20.50
C VAL A 385 18.39 -6.99 -19.41
N GLU A 386 19.52 -7.66 -19.48
CA GLU A 386 19.99 -8.59 -18.44
C GLU A 386 21.28 -8.09 -17.80
N ALA A 387 21.54 -8.46 -16.55
CA ALA A 387 22.77 -8.05 -15.87
C ALA A 387 24.02 -8.73 -16.47
N CYS A 388 25.13 -8.01 -16.51
CA CYS A 388 26.45 -8.55 -16.85
C CYS A 388 27.54 -8.04 -15.90
N ASP A 389 28.58 -8.84 -15.68
CA ASP A 389 29.85 -8.33 -15.19
C ASP A 389 30.63 -7.75 -16.37
N LEU A 390 31.33 -6.63 -16.18
CA LEU A 390 32.00 -5.85 -17.24
C LEU A 390 33.21 -6.59 -17.88
N SER A 391 33.22 -7.92 -17.85
CA SER A 391 34.18 -8.78 -18.53
C SER A 391 33.76 -9.07 -19.98
N PRO A 392 34.73 -9.34 -20.87
CA PRO A 392 34.43 -9.78 -22.24
C PRO A 392 33.67 -11.11 -22.25
N GLY A 393 32.60 -11.18 -23.06
CA GLY A 393 31.82 -12.42 -23.25
C GLY A 393 30.71 -12.67 -22.24
N SER A 394 30.43 -11.71 -21.35
CA SER A 394 29.35 -11.82 -20.36
C SER A 394 27.95 -11.67 -20.97
N CYS A 395 27.84 -11.12 -22.18
CA CYS A 395 26.60 -10.98 -22.93
C CYS A 395 26.60 -11.86 -24.19
N PRO A 396 25.40 -12.30 -24.63
CA PRO A 396 25.25 -13.09 -25.85
C PRO A 396 25.59 -12.27 -27.10
N SER A 397 25.84 -12.96 -28.21
CA SER A 397 26.12 -12.31 -29.49
C SER A 397 25.01 -11.34 -29.89
N GLY A 398 25.39 -10.14 -30.36
CA GLY A 398 24.46 -9.05 -30.63
C GLY A 398 24.22 -8.13 -29.43
N PHE A 399 24.72 -8.46 -28.24
CA PHE A 399 24.57 -7.63 -27.05
C PHE A 399 25.94 -7.22 -26.49
N ASP A 400 26.09 -5.93 -26.21
CA ASP A 400 27.25 -5.39 -25.54
C ASP A 400 26.96 -5.22 -24.06
N CYS A 401 27.94 -5.55 -23.21
CA CYS A 401 27.86 -5.28 -21.78
C CYS A 401 28.15 -3.79 -21.53
N VAL A 402 27.11 -2.98 -21.37
CA VAL A 402 27.22 -1.53 -21.17
C VAL A 402 27.18 -1.19 -19.69
N ALA A 403 28.06 -0.31 -19.23
CA ALA A 403 28.15 0.06 -17.83
C ALA A 403 26.90 0.78 -17.31
N ALA A 404 26.35 0.27 -16.20
CA ALA A 404 25.24 0.81 -15.44
C ALA A 404 25.65 0.93 -13.96
N GLY A 405 26.39 1.99 -13.63
CA GLY A 405 26.97 2.17 -12.29
C GLY A 405 28.17 1.25 -12.04
N SER A 406 28.08 0.38 -11.03
CA SER A 406 29.15 -0.57 -10.66
C SER A 406 29.01 -1.97 -11.30
N ALA A 407 27.94 -2.19 -12.08
CA ALA A 407 27.68 -3.38 -12.87
C ALA A 407 27.42 -3.00 -14.33
N GLY A 408 27.22 -3.98 -15.22
CA GLY A 408 26.79 -3.74 -16.59
C GLY A 408 25.42 -4.35 -16.88
N VAL A 409 24.85 -3.97 -18.02
CA VAL A 409 23.68 -4.62 -18.61
C VAL A 409 23.96 -5.01 -20.05
N CYS A 410 23.45 -6.17 -20.47
CA CYS A 410 23.44 -6.61 -21.85
C CYS A 410 22.45 -5.77 -22.63
N PHE A 411 22.97 -4.89 -23.48
CA PHE A 411 22.19 -3.96 -24.29
C PHE A 411 22.42 -4.26 -25.78
N PRO A 412 21.40 -4.13 -26.66
CA PRO A 412 21.60 -4.34 -28.09
C PRO A 412 22.77 -3.51 -28.64
N GLY A 413 23.76 -4.19 -29.21
CA GLY A 413 24.94 -3.55 -29.82
C GLY A 413 24.65 -3.02 -31.22
N PRO A 414 25.56 -2.22 -31.83
CA PRO A 414 25.39 -1.68 -33.18
C PRO A 414 25.35 -2.76 -34.29
N ASP A 415 25.83 -3.97 -33.99
CA ASP A 415 25.79 -5.15 -34.87
C ASP A 415 24.63 -6.11 -34.53
N ALA A 416 23.79 -5.79 -33.53
CA ALA A 416 22.50 -6.46 -33.36
C ALA A 416 21.71 -6.20 -34.64
N GLY A 417 21.57 -7.22 -35.48
CA GLY A 417 20.73 -7.17 -36.65
C GLY A 417 19.28 -6.95 -36.25
N CYS A 418 18.92 -5.69 -35.96
CA CYS A 418 17.55 -5.24 -36.13
C CYS A 418 17.18 -5.63 -37.55
N CYS A 419 16.08 -6.35 -37.71
CA CYS A 419 15.33 -6.35 -38.95
C CYS A 419 14.80 -4.92 -39.19
N ASP A 420 15.71 -4.00 -39.51
CA ASP A 420 15.42 -2.63 -39.84
C ASP A 420 15.19 -2.55 -41.34
N THR A 421 13.96 -2.23 -41.70
CA THR A 421 13.65 -1.61 -42.98
C THR A 421 14.22 -0.19 -43.01
N GLY A 422 15.53 -0.07 -43.25
CA GLY A 422 16.24 1.15 -43.65
C GLY A 422 16.65 2.06 -42.47
N VAL A 423 17.94 2.32 -42.24
CA VAL A 423 18.84 3.14 -43.08
C VAL A 423 20.29 2.96 -42.60
N ARG A 424 21.22 2.66 -43.53
CA ARG A 424 22.67 2.59 -43.25
C ARG A 424 23.26 3.98 -42.95
N GLY A 425 23.89 4.14 -41.79
CA GLY A 425 24.79 5.25 -41.47
C GLY A 425 26.05 4.73 -40.78
N THR A 426 27.19 4.80 -41.48
CA THR A 426 28.53 4.40 -41.00
C THR A 426 29.12 5.44 -40.05
N ASN A 427 29.53 5.05 -38.83
CA ASN A 427 30.78 5.49 -38.16
C ASN A 427 31.00 4.81 -36.79
N PRO A 428 32.26 4.55 -36.37
CA PRO A 428 32.58 3.82 -35.15
C PRO A 428 32.78 4.75 -33.93
N ALA A 429 32.49 4.21 -32.74
CA ALA A 429 32.93 4.69 -31.42
C ALA A 429 32.52 6.13 -31.02
N GLY A 430 31.30 6.29 -30.51
CA GLY A 430 30.91 7.40 -29.63
C GLY A 430 30.37 6.85 -28.31
N PRO A 431 30.60 7.49 -27.15
CA PRO A 431 30.07 7.01 -25.88
C PRO A 431 28.54 7.13 -25.91
N LEU A 432 27.83 5.99 -25.89
CA LEU A 432 26.39 5.97 -25.67
C LEU A 432 26.11 6.54 -24.28
N LEU A 433 25.53 7.74 -24.22
CA LEU A 433 24.99 8.32 -23.00
C LEU A 433 23.59 7.73 -22.79
N LEU A 434 23.51 6.65 -22.01
CA LEU A 434 22.24 6.06 -21.56
C LEU A 434 21.73 6.84 -20.33
N ALA A 435 20.46 7.25 -20.36
CA ALA A 435 19.79 7.86 -19.23
C ALA A 435 19.15 6.74 -18.38
N PHE A 436 19.75 6.40 -17.25
CA PHE A 436 19.23 5.36 -16.36
C PHE A 436 18.12 5.91 -15.45
N GLY A 437 16.89 5.40 -15.60
CA GLY A 437 15.87 5.42 -14.55
C GLY A 437 16.04 4.19 -13.67
N LEU A 438 16.76 4.31 -12.55
CA LEU A 438 17.11 3.18 -11.68
C LEU A 438 15.98 2.83 -10.69
N GLY A 439 15.40 1.64 -10.83
CA GLY A 439 14.96 0.83 -9.70
C GLY A 439 16.18 0.12 -9.10
N ALA A 440 16.44 0.31 -7.81
CA ALA A 440 17.71 -0.07 -7.19
C ALA A 440 17.87 -1.59 -7.03
N LEU A 441 18.77 -2.22 -7.81
CA LEU A 441 19.28 -3.56 -7.51
C LEU A 441 20.55 -3.47 -6.65
N MET A 442 20.41 -3.62 -5.33
CA MET A 442 21.57 -3.65 -4.41
C MET A 442 22.17 -5.05 -4.31
N LEU A 443 23.26 -5.30 -5.02
CA LEU A 443 24.13 -6.46 -4.81
C LEU A 443 25.04 -6.24 -3.58
N ARG A 444 24.65 -6.83 -2.44
CA ARG A 444 25.44 -6.81 -1.21
C ARG A 444 26.53 -7.88 -1.25
N ARG A 445 27.76 -7.51 -1.62
CA ARG A 445 28.95 -8.39 -1.49
C ARG A 445 29.22 -8.69 -0.01
N ARG A 446 29.08 -9.94 0.42
CA ARG A 446 29.72 -10.45 1.65
C ARG A 446 31.17 -10.82 1.31
N ARG A 447 32.13 -10.23 2.03
CA ARG A 447 33.51 -10.72 2.07
C ARG A 447 33.56 -11.95 2.98
N ALA A 448 34.46 -12.87 2.62
CA ALA A 448 34.77 -14.12 3.31
C ALA A 448 35.03 -13.97 4.82
#